data_AF-A0A7S0HA39-F1
#
_entry.id   AF-A0A7S0HA39-F1
#
_cell.length_a   1.000
_cell.length_b   1.000
_cell.length_c   1.000
_cell.angle_alpha   90.00
_cell.angle_beta   90.00
_cell.angle_gamma   90.00
#
_symmetry.space_group_name_H-M   'P 1'
#
loop_
_entity.id
_entity.type
_entity.pdbx_description
1 polymer ?
#
loop_
_entity_poly.entity_id
_entity_poly.type
_entity_poly.pdbx_seq_one_letter_code
_entity_poly.pdbx_strand_id
1 'polypeptide(L)'
;LRPEQELSERREILGIDMYTAKTSDFLEWKADFKLPVVRSGISHGVMAYFEVTFPLPPLKRSKLLEARRKGDFGTEGKSGKKRGRDIQEIVLTTGPEGEQTHWGQCMFFFNDFDMVRQDDCIKGIISVSRTSSNPRLLDISLTWATDVISPALKTSANNGVVNWRKK
;
A
#
# COMPACT_ATOMS: atom_id res chain seq x y z
N LEU A 1 9.00 2.32 9.96
CA LEU A 1 9.99 2.81 8.98
C LEU A 1 10.02 4.33 9.06
N ARG A 2 11.15 5.01 8.87
CA ARG A 2 11.10 6.48 8.74
C ARG A 2 10.72 6.87 7.30
N PRO A 3 9.96 7.95 7.07
CA PRO A 3 9.55 8.37 5.73
C PRO A 3 10.72 8.52 4.75
N GLU A 4 11.91 8.92 5.22
CA GLU A 4 13.08 9.10 4.36
C GLU A 4 13.61 7.78 3.78
N GLN A 5 13.27 6.64 4.38
CA GLN A 5 13.69 5.32 3.90
C GLN A 5 12.82 4.80 2.76
N GLU A 6 11.72 5.49 2.43
CA GLU A 6 10.90 5.16 1.26
C GLU A 6 11.65 5.51 -0.02
N LEU A 7 11.64 4.57 -0.97
CA LEU A 7 12.29 4.71 -2.27
C LEU A 7 11.28 4.88 -3.41
N SER A 8 10.01 4.53 -3.18
CA SER A 8 8.95 4.55 -4.20
C SER A 8 7.70 5.27 -3.73
N GLU A 9 6.81 5.60 -4.67
CA GLU A 9 5.43 5.93 -4.31
C GLU A 9 4.71 4.71 -3.72
N ARG A 10 3.72 4.98 -2.86
CA ARG A 10 2.84 3.96 -2.28
C ARG A 10 1.76 3.58 -3.27
N ARG A 11 1.36 2.30 -3.28
CA ARG A 11 0.29 1.79 -4.14
C ARG A 11 -0.62 0.88 -3.36
N GLU A 12 -1.92 1.08 -3.57
CA GLU A 12 -2.93 0.13 -3.16
C GLU A 12 -2.82 -1.12 -4.04
N ILE A 13 -2.69 -2.27 -3.39
CA ILE A 13 -2.62 -3.59 -4.05
C ILE A 13 -3.87 -4.44 -3.78
N LEU A 14 -4.67 -4.06 -2.79
CA LEU A 14 -5.91 -4.74 -2.42
C LEU A 14 -6.85 -3.75 -1.72
N GLY A 15 -8.04 -3.57 -2.29
CA GLY A 15 -9.16 -2.86 -1.67
C GLY A 15 -10.28 -3.82 -1.33
N ILE A 16 -10.80 -3.74 -0.11
CA ILE A 16 -11.88 -4.62 0.37
C ILE A 16 -13.06 -3.76 0.79
N ASP A 17 -14.18 -3.92 0.09
CA ASP A 17 -15.45 -3.37 0.52
C ASP A 17 -16.11 -4.32 1.54
N MET A 18 -16.07 -3.91 2.81
CA MET A 18 -16.59 -4.69 3.92
C MET A 18 -18.11 -4.94 3.86
N TYR A 19 -18.87 -4.20 3.04
CA TYR A 19 -20.31 -4.43 2.86
C TYR A 19 -20.62 -5.54 1.86
N THR A 20 -19.69 -5.85 0.96
CA THR A 20 -19.91 -6.81 -0.14
C THR A 20 -18.97 -8.01 -0.11
N ALA A 21 -17.90 -7.93 0.69
CA ALA A 21 -16.90 -8.97 0.85
C ALA A 21 -17.48 -10.31 1.31
N LYS A 22 -16.99 -11.40 0.71
CA LYS A 22 -17.34 -12.79 1.02
C LYS A 22 -16.12 -13.56 1.50
N THR A 23 -16.34 -14.62 2.28
CA THR A 23 -15.26 -15.50 2.74
C THR A 23 -14.41 -16.08 1.60
N SER A 24 -15.03 -16.36 0.45
CA SER A 24 -14.36 -16.85 -0.76
C SER A 24 -13.27 -15.91 -1.27
N ASP A 25 -13.48 -14.60 -1.09
CA ASP A 25 -12.59 -13.56 -1.62
C ASP A 25 -11.25 -13.52 -0.85
N PHE A 26 -11.18 -14.20 0.30
CA PHE A 26 -10.02 -14.28 1.18
C PHE A 26 -9.40 -15.68 1.26
N LEU A 27 -9.82 -16.61 0.41
CA LEU A 27 -9.21 -17.95 0.34
C LEU A 27 -7.88 -17.90 -0.41
N GLU A 28 -7.88 -17.25 -1.56
CA GLU A 28 -6.71 -16.99 -2.39
C GLU A 28 -6.96 -15.71 -3.20
N TRP A 29 -5.96 -14.82 -3.21
CA TRP A 29 -5.97 -13.64 -4.07
C TRP A 29 -4.56 -13.34 -4.57
N LYS A 30 -4.50 -12.64 -5.69
CA LYS A 30 -3.26 -12.28 -6.37
C LYS A 30 -3.40 -10.88 -6.95
N ALA A 31 -2.36 -10.06 -6.81
CA ALA A 31 -2.34 -8.71 -7.35
C ALA A 31 -0.98 -8.37 -7.95
N ASP A 32 -1.02 -7.83 -9.17
CA ASP A 32 0.14 -7.17 -9.76
C ASP A 32 0.40 -5.84 -9.03
N PHE A 33 1.65 -5.51 -8.79
CA PHE A 33 2.05 -4.21 -8.25
C PHE A 33 3.11 -3.56 -9.13
N LYS A 34 3.15 -2.22 -9.09
CA LYS A 34 4.14 -1.39 -9.75
C LYS A 34 4.52 -0.24 -8.83
N LEU A 35 5.76 -0.19 -8.40
CA LEU A 35 6.30 0.81 -7.49
C LEU A 35 7.31 1.68 -8.25
N PRO A 36 6.89 2.85 -8.78
CA PRO A 36 7.81 3.81 -9.38
C PRO A 36 8.76 4.35 -8.31
N VAL A 37 10.05 4.26 -8.58
CA VAL A 37 11.12 4.69 -7.67
C VAL A 37 11.25 6.21 -7.78
N VAL A 38 11.00 6.91 -6.68
CA VAL A 38 11.11 8.37 -6.59
C VAL A 38 12.49 8.82 -6.11
N ARG A 39 13.27 7.90 -5.52
CA ARG A 39 14.58 8.19 -4.97
C ARG A 39 15.54 7.01 -5.17
N SER A 40 16.71 7.29 -5.74
CA SER A 40 17.77 6.30 -5.88
C SER A 40 18.25 5.77 -4.52
N GLY A 41 18.54 4.47 -4.43
CA GLY A 41 19.00 3.85 -3.19
C GLY A 41 19.09 2.32 -3.25
N ILE A 42 19.33 1.71 -2.09
CA ILE A 42 19.38 0.26 -1.92
C ILE A 42 18.01 -0.22 -1.42
N SER A 43 17.29 -0.94 -2.26
CA SER A 43 16.02 -1.58 -1.94
C SER A 43 16.25 -2.95 -1.32
N HIS A 44 15.83 -3.14 -0.08
CA HIS A 44 15.97 -4.41 0.62
C HIS A 44 14.70 -5.28 0.52
N GLY A 45 13.61 -4.72 0.01
CA GLY A 45 12.31 -5.36 0.04
C GLY A 45 11.16 -4.38 -0.15
N VAL A 46 9.95 -4.89 -0.02
CA VAL A 46 8.72 -4.09 -0.05
C VAL A 46 8.09 -4.02 1.34
N MET A 47 7.47 -2.89 1.65
CA MET A 47 6.71 -2.70 2.88
C MET A 47 5.22 -2.75 2.56
N ALA A 48 4.45 -3.44 3.39
CA ALA A 48 3.00 -3.38 3.39
C ALA A 48 2.48 -2.84 4.72
N TYR A 49 1.40 -2.08 4.62
CA TYR A 49 0.58 -1.60 5.72
C TYR A 49 -0.88 -1.57 5.23
N PHE A 50 -1.82 -1.26 6.10
CA PHE A 50 -3.22 -1.13 5.74
C PHE A 50 -3.83 0.18 6.23
N GLU A 51 -4.88 0.57 5.53
CA GLU A 51 -5.77 1.66 5.93
C GLU A 51 -7.20 1.11 6.06
N VAL A 52 -7.96 1.66 7.01
CA VAL A 52 -9.38 1.35 7.18
C VAL A 52 -10.16 2.65 7.15
N THR A 53 -11.12 2.73 6.24
CA THR A 53 -11.98 3.88 6.08
C THR A 53 -13.34 3.63 6.73
N PHE A 54 -13.76 4.55 7.58
CA PHE A 54 -15.06 4.57 8.23
C PHE A 54 -15.91 5.67 7.60
N PRO A 55 -16.93 5.32 6.79
CA PRO A 55 -17.80 6.30 6.17
C PRO A 55 -18.67 6.98 7.24
N LEU A 56 -18.67 8.31 7.29
CA LEU A 56 -19.60 9.03 8.16
C LEU A 56 -20.96 9.18 7.48
N PRO A 57 -22.05 9.24 8.28
CA PRO A 57 -23.36 9.58 7.76
C PRO A 57 -23.30 10.91 6.99
N PRO A 58 -24.08 11.06 5.89
CA PRO A 58 -24.16 12.33 5.19
C PRO A 58 -24.50 13.45 6.16
N LEU A 59 -23.70 14.52 6.17
CA LEU A 59 -23.99 15.69 7.00
C LEU A 59 -25.38 16.22 6.63
N LYS A 60 -26.25 16.39 7.63
CA LYS A 60 -27.53 17.08 7.44
C LYS A 60 -27.24 18.44 6.80
N ARG A 61 -28.02 18.81 5.78
CA ARG A 61 -27.84 20.04 4.98
C ARG A 61 -27.64 21.32 5.82
N SER A 62 -28.28 21.39 6.99
CA SER A 62 -28.11 22.50 7.95
C SER A 62 -26.70 22.61 8.51
N LYS A 63 -26.08 21.49 8.91
CA LYS A 63 -24.70 21.46 9.43
C LYS A 63 -23.66 21.68 8.33
N LEU A 64 -23.92 21.24 7.10
CA LEU A 64 -23.06 21.51 5.94
C LEU A 64 -22.98 23.01 5.63
N LEU A 65 -24.12 23.70 5.67
CA LEU A 65 -24.19 25.16 5.48
C LEU A 65 -23.47 25.92 6.61
N GLU A 66 -23.50 25.40 7.83
CA GLU A 66 -22.82 26.00 8.99
C GLU A 66 -21.30 25.77 8.95
N ALA A 67 -20.84 24.57 8.63
CA ALA A 67 -19.42 24.26 8.44
C ALA A 67 -18.81 25.11 7.30
N ARG A 68 -19.54 25.28 6.19
CA ARG A 68 -19.13 26.14 5.07
C ARG A 68 -19.08 27.62 5.44
N ARG A 69 -19.89 28.08 6.41
CA ARG A 69 -19.83 29.44 6.97
C ARG A 69 -18.70 29.63 7.96
N LYS A 70 -18.30 28.59 8.69
CA LYS A 70 -17.27 28.65 9.74
C LYS A 70 -15.84 28.45 9.26
N GLY A 71 -15.61 28.06 8.00
CA GLY A 71 -14.26 27.97 7.42
C GLY A 71 -13.36 26.94 8.11
N ASP A 72 -13.94 25.97 8.81
CA ASP A 72 -13.23 24.96 9.59
C ASP A 72 -12.88 23.78 8.68
N PHE A 73 -11.91 23.98 7.78
CA PHE A 73 -11.17 22.91 7.12
C PHE A 73 -9.82 22.84 7.82
N GLY A 74 -9.63 21.83 8.67
CA GLY A 74 -8.30 21.48 9.16
C GLY A 74 -7.34 21.27 7.99
N THR A 75 -6.25 22.03 7.98
CA THR A 75 -4.97 21.71 7.34
C THR A 75 -4.55 20.28 7.74
N GLU A 76 -3.94 19.42 6.93
CA GLU A 76 -3.21 19.54 5.67
C GLU A 76 -3.16 18.13 5.01
N GLY A 77 -3.33 18.05 3.69
CA GLY A 77 -3.23 16.79 2.94
C GLY A 77 -3.73 16.97 1.51
N LYS A 78 -2.82 17.31 0.59
CA LYS A 78 -3.14 17.50 -0.83
C LYS A 78 -3.60 16.17 -1.45
N SER A 79 -4.87 16.06 -1.84
CA SER A 79 -5.32 15.04 -2.79
C SER A 79 -6.19 15.67 -3.88
N GLY A 80 -5.98 15.18 -5.09
CA GLY A 80 -6.47 15.75 -6.33
C GLY A 80 -8.00 15.80 -6.45
N LYS A 81 -8.42 16.84 -7.16
CA LYS A 81 -9.77 17.17 -7.63
C LYS A 81 -10.52 15.93 -8.17
N LYS A 82 -11.45 15.35 -7.40
CA LYS A 82 -12.54 14.52 -7.91
C LYS A 82 -13.89 15.06 -7.45
N ARG A 83 -14.76 15.36 -8.43
CA ARG A 83 -16.14 15.80 -8.23
C ARG A 83 -16.96 14.60 -7.76
N GLY A 84 -17.45 14.63 -6.53
CA GLY A 84 -18.32 13.62 -5.93
C GLY A 84 -18.74 14.08 -4.54
N ARG A 85 -19.96 13.75 -4.10
CA ARG A 85 -20.56 14.17 -2.82
C ARG A 85 -19.53 14.20 -1.68
N ASP A 86 -19.51 15.29 -0.89
CA ASP A 86 -18.70 15.43 0.33
C ASP A 86 -19.10 14.35 1.35
N ILE A 87 -18.54 13.15 1.22
CA ILE A 87 -18.60 12.12 2.26
C ILE A 87 -17.41 12.43 3.17
N GLN A 88 -17.70 12.83 4.40
CA GLN A 88 -16.67 12.94 5.42
C GLN A 88 -16.31 11.52 5.85
N GLU A 89 -15.04 11.16 5.82
CA GLU A 89 -14.58 9.82 6.17
C GLU A 89 -13.52 9.91 7.26
N ILE A 90 -13.52 8.96 8.18
CA ILE A 90 -12.45 8.80 9.16
C ILE A 90 -11.55 7.68 8.64
N VAL A 91 -10.24 7.93 8.56
CA VAL A 91 -9.26 6.93 8.12
C VAL A 91 -8.35 6.57 9.28
N LEU A 92 -8.24 5.27 9.55
CA LEU A 92 -7.18 4.71 10.39
C LEU A 92 -6.08 4.20 9.45
N THR A 93 -4.90 4.80 9.49
CA THR A 93 -3.72 4.32 8.76
C THR A 93 -2.71 3.66 9.72
N THR A 94 -2.10 2.58 9.27
CA THR A 94 -0.88 1.99 9.89
C THR A 94 0.38 2.33 9.11
N GLY A 95 0.23 3.18 8.10
CA GLY A 95 1.29 3.64 7.22
C GLY A 95 2.32 4.51 7.92
N PRO A 96 3.50 4.67 7.31
CA PRO A 96 4.62 5.44 7.85
C PRO A 96 4.35 6.95 7.97
N GLU A 97 3.32 7.49 7.31
CA GLU A 97 2.86 8.87 7.47
C GLU A 97 2.01 9.11 8.72
N GLY A 98 1.41 8.05 9.27
CA GLY A 98 0.55 8.12 10.44
C GLY A 98 1.32 8.01 11.75
N GLU A 99 0.60 8.21 12.86
CA GLU A 99 1.12 7.88 14.18
C GLU A 99 1.39 6.38 14.30
N GLN A 100 2.47 6.01 15.00
CA GLN A 100 2.84 4.62 15.16
C GLN A 100 1.76 3.84 15.92
N THR A 101 1.26 2.79 15.29
CA THR A 101 0.32 1.85 15.91
C THR A 101 1.05 0.61 16.44
N HIS A 102 0.37 -0.19 17.27
CA HIS A 102 0.90 -1.47 17.76
C HIS A 102 1.06 -2.54 16.67
N TRP A 103 0.43 -2.37 15.50
CA TRP A 103 0.61 -3.26 14.34
C TRP A 103 1.96 -3.03 13.64
N GLY A 104 2.53 -1.83 13.76
CA GLY A 104 3.71 -1.43 12.98
C GLY A 104 3.46 -1.52 11.48
N GLN A 105 4.51 -1.89 10.73
CA GLN A 105 4.44 -2.17 9.29
C GLN A 105 5.06 -3.55 9.02
N CYS A 106 4.59 -4.21 7.96
CA CYS A 106 5.11 -5.52 7.55
C CYS A 106 6.17 -5.35 6.46
N MET A 107 7.36 -5.91 6.66
CA MET A 107 8.44 -5.92 5.67
C MET A 107 8.57 -7.28 5.00
N PHE A 108 8.60 -7.27 3.66
CA PHE A 108 8.88 -8.43 2.81
C PHE A 108 10.26 -8.22 2.18
N PHE A 109 11.28 -8.84 2.78
CA PHE A 109 12.65 -8.73 2.29
C PHE A 109 12.87 -9.53 1.01
N PHE A 110 13.59 -8.95 0.07
CA PHE A 110 14.14 -9.71 -1.05
C PHE A 110 15.23 -10.66 -0.54
N ASN A 111 15.54 -11.72 -1.29
CA ASN A 111 16.65 -12.61 -0.94
C ASN A 111 18.00 -11.89 -0.97
N ASP A 112 18.14 -10.95 -1.91
CA ASP A 112 19.25 -10.02 -2.04
C ASP A 112 18.72 -8.59 -2.18
N PHE A 113 19.53 -7.59 -1.88
CA PHE A 113 19.15 -6.19 -2.11
C PHE A 113 19.23 -5.83 -3.59
N ASP A 114 18.45 -4.83 -4.00
CA ASP A 114 18.46 -4.27 -5.34
C ASP A 114 18.90 -2.81 -5.34
N MET A 115 19.77 -2.40 -6.26
CA MET A 115 20.20 -1.01 -6.38
C MET A 115 19.31 -0.31 -7.41
N VAL A 116 18.37 0.48 -6.90
CA VAL A 116 17.37 1.16 -7.73
C VAL A 116 17.73 2.63 -7.94
N ARG A 117 17.37 3.16 -9.11
CA ARG A 117 17.54 4.57 -9.46
C ARG A 117 16.19 5.26 -9.49
N GLN A 118 16.20 6.56 -9.23
CA GLN A 118 15.05 7.40 -9.52
C GLN A 118 14.56 7.14 -10.95
N ASP A 119 13.25 7.06 -11.06
CA ASP A 119 12.47 6.71 -12.25
C ASP A 119 12.47 5.23 -12.63
N ASP A 120 13.31 4.36 -12.06
CA ASP A 120 13.13 2.90 -12.21
C ASP A 120 11.76 2.45 -11.68
N CYS A 121 11.32 1.24 -12.03
CA CYS A 121 10.06 0.71 -11.53
C CYS A 121 10.22 -0.74 -11.06
N ILE A 122 9.99 -0.97 -9.77
CA ILE A 122 9.89 -2.34 -9.23
C ILE A 122 8.47 -2.83 -9.52
N LYS A 123 8.36 -3.92 -10.27
CA LYS A 123 7.08 -4.54 -10.63
C LYS A 123 7.07 -5.98 -10.22
N GLY A 124 5.89 -6.53 -9.99
CA GLY A 124 5.82 -7.91 -9.55
C GLY A 124 4.42 -8.34 -9.23
N ILE A 125 4.33 -9.50 -8.58
CA ILE A 125 3.07 -10.06 -8.16
C ILE A 125 3.16 -10.52 -6.72
N ILE A 126 2.19 -10.12 -5.90
CA ILE A 126 1.93 -10.74 -4.61
C ILE A 126 0.79 -11.75 -4.76
N SER A 127 0.96 -12.96 -4.22
CA SER A 127 -0.11 -13.94 -4.08
C SER A 127 -0.24 -14.32 -2.62
N VAL A 128 -1.47 -14.38 -2.12
CA VAL A 128 -1.77 -14.68 -0.72
C VAL A 128 -2.87 -15.71 -0.66
N SER A 129 -2.64 -16.80 0.05
CA SER A 129 -3.63 -17.86 0.26
C SER A 129 -3.65 -18.35 1.71
N ARG A 130 -4.78 -18.91 2.15
CA ARG A 130 -4.85 -19.55 3.47
C ARG A 130 -4.16 -20.90 3.44
N THR A 131 -3.42 -21.23 4.49
CA THR A 131 -2.85 -22.57 4.60
C THR A 131 -3.93 -23.61 4.88
N SER A 132 -3.77 -24.82 4.34
CA SER A 132 -4.69 -25.94 4.59
C SER A 132 -4.59 -26.49 6.02
N SER A 133 -3.43 -26.35 6.67
CA SER A 133 -3.18 -26.85 8.03
C SER A 133 -3.74 -25.94 9.12
N ASN A 134 -3.69 -24.62 8.92
CA ASN A 134 -4.26 -23.65 9.85
C ASN A 134 -4.85 -22.45 9.08
N PRO A 135 -6.18 -22.29 9.06
CA PRO A 135 -6.83 -21.24 8.28
C PRO A 135 -6.57 -19.82 8.82
N ARG A 136 -5.92 -19.68 9.99
CA ARG A 136 -5.44 -18.39 10.52
C ARG A 136 -4.07 -18.00 9.97
N LEU A 137 -3.34 -18.92 9.34
CA LEU A 137 -2.05 -18.67 8.72
C LEU A 137 -2.21 -18.43 7.21
N LEU A 138 -1.30 -17.62 6.67
CA LEU A 138 -1.25 -17.28 5.26
C LEU A 138 0.06 -17.80 4.65
N ASP A 139 -0.04 -18.30 3.43
CA ASP A 139 1.06 -18.48 2.51
C ASP A 139 1.13 -17.24 1.61
N ILE A 140 2.27 -16.55 1.64
CA ILE A 140 2.49 -15.33 0.86
C ILE A 140 3.65 -15.57 -0.08
N SER A 141 3.44 -15.35 -1.38
CA SER A 141 4.51 -15.33 -2.38
C SER A 141 4.64 -13.94 -2.99
N LEU A 142 5.87 -13.49 -3.14
CA LEU A 142 6.20 -12.24 -3.83
C LEU A 142 7.15 -12.55 -4.97
N THR A 143 6.76 -12.18 -6.19
CA THR A 143 7.66 -12.08 -7.32
C THR A 143 7.97 -10.63 -7.59
N TRP A 144 9.18 -10.31 -8.02
CA TRP A 144 9.53 -8.96 -8.44
C TRP A 144 10.57 -8.95 -9.55
N ALA A 145 10.62 -7.83 -10.27
CA ALA A 145 11.63 -7.46 -11.23
C ALA A 145 11.74 -5.92 -11.25
N THR A 146 12.94 -5.41 -11.51
CA THR A 146 13.17 -3.97 -11.65
C THR A 146 13.33 -3.61 -13.12
N ASP A 147 12.43 -2.77 -13.61
CA ASP A 147 12.50 -2.18 -14.94
C ASP A 147 13.38 -0.93 -14.89
N VAL A 148 14.58 -1.03 -15.45
CA VAL A 148 15.57 0.06 -15.49
C VAL A 148 15.31 0.96 -16.70
N ILE A 149 15.13 2.27 -16.48
CA ILE A 149 14.78 3.21 -17.56
C ILE A 149 15.95 3.51 -18.51
N SER A 150 17.20 3.36 -18.06
CA SER A 150 18.38 3.66 -18.88
C SER A 150 19.11 2.40 -19.38
N PRO A 151 19.13 2.11 -20.71
CA PRO A 151 19.82 0.95 -21.28
C PRO A 151 21.36 1.00 -21.18
N ALA A 152 21.94 2.19 -20.93
CA ALA A 152 23.39 2.42 -20.98
C ALA A 152 24.15 1.85 -19.77
N LEU A 153 23.45 1.44 -18.71
CA LEU A 153 24.02 0.85 -17.50
C LEU A 153 23.18 -0.37 -17.12
N LYS A 154 23.24 -1.44 -17.92
CA LYS A 154 22.71 -2.76 -17.54
C LYS A 154 23.55 -3.32 -16.39
N THR A 155 23.29 -2.83 -15.19
CA THR A 155 23.50 -3.63 -13.99
C THR A 155 22.34 -4.63 -13.96
N SER A 156 22.64 -5.89 -13.70
CA SER A 156 21.70 -7.03 -13.80
C SER A 156 20.32 -6.64 -13.27
N ALA A 157 19.27 -6.77 -14.09
CA ALA A 157 17.90 -6.62 -13.60
C ALA A 157 17.67 -7.73 -12.58
N ASN A 158 17.60 -7.37 -11.29
CA ASN A 158 17.35 -8.33 -10.25
C ASN A 158 15.88 -8.74 -10.31
N ASN A 159 15.66 -10.04 -10.42
CA ASN A 159 14.36 -10.65 -10.29
C ASN A 159 14.42 -11.72 -9.20
N GLY A 160 13.28 -12.03 -8.62
CA GLY A 160 13.26 -13.05 -7.59
C GLY A 160 11.86 -13.49 -7.22
N VAL A 161 11.84 -14.56 -6.45
CA VAL A 161 10.65 -15.10 -5.81
C VAL A 161 11.00 -15.40 -4.36
N VAL A 162 10.19 -14.90 -3.43
CA VAL A 162 10.28 -15.25 -2.02
C VAL A 162 8.93 -15.75 -1.57
N ASN A 163 8.96 -16.82 -0.77
CA ASN A 163 7.78 -17.42 -0.19
C ASN A 163 7.89 -17.34 1.34
N TRP A 164 6.88 -16.76 1.97
CA TRP A 164 6.76 -16.71 3.43
C TRP A 164 5.62 -17.60 3.89
N ARG A 165 5.94 -18.45 4.85
CA ARG A 165 4.99 -19.20 5.66
C ARG A 165 5.36 -18.97 7.12
N LYS A 166 4.44 -18.42 7.90
CA LYS A 166 4.63 -18.30 9.35
C LYS A 166 4.46 -19.71 9.94
N LYS A 167 5.51 -20.26 10.55
CA LYS A 167 5.46 -21.55 11.25
C LYS A 167 4.66 -21.44 12.55
#